data_AF-D7KIM6-F1
#
_entry.id   AF-D7KIM6-F1
#
_cell.length_a   1.000
_cell.length_b   1.000
_cell.length_c   1.000
_cell.angle_alpha   90.00
_cell.angle_beta   90.00
_cell.angle_gamma   90.00
#
_symmetry.space_group_name_H-M   'P 1'
#
loop_
_entity.id
_entity.type
_entity.pdbx_description
1 polymer ?
#
loop_
_entity_poly.entity_id
_entity_poly.type
_entity_poly.pdbx_seq_one_letter_code
_entity_poly.pdbx_strand_id
1 'polypeptide(L)'
;MAQELDLELGLAPHEPWIVKKKITETDLRYGGSVILPKQEFETFIIPQMERGLVENLGNGVEVKVHIVEEGHESNDYTLTLVKCNGSYMLSGGWHNMAKANGYKPNDEIGLMWDK
;
A
#
# COMPACT_ATOMS: atom_id res chain seq x y z
N MET A 1 -22.68 14.41 44.29
CA MET A 1 -22.72 15.07 42.98
C MET A 1 -21.75 14.30 42.09
N ALA A 2 -22.22 13.24 41.42
CA ALA A 2 -21.39 12.47 40.50
C ALA A 2 -21.38 13.23 39.16
N GLN A 3 -20.20 13.56 38.65
CA GLN A 3 -20.05 14.08 37.30
C GLN A 3 -20.24 12.91 36.33
N GLU A 4 -21.31 12.95 35.55
CA GLU A 4 -21.48 12.07 34.40
C GLU A 4 -20.43 12.47 33.36
N LEU A 5 -19.44 11.60 33.17
CA LEU A 5 -18.51 11.65 32.05
C LEU A 5 -19.26 11.11 30.83
N ASP A 6 -19.67 12.00 29.94
CA ASP A 6 -20.15 11.64 28.60
C ASP A 6 -18.95 11.12 27.78
N LEU A 7 -18.71 9.82 27.87
CA LEU A 7 -17.78 9.10 27.00
C LEU A 7 -18.54 8.71 25.73
N GLU A 8 -18.63 9.65 24.79
CA GLU A 8 -19.05 9.32 23.43
C GLU A 8 -17.97 8.45 22.77
N LEU A 9 -18.26 7.16 22.57
CA LEU A 9 -17.48 6.29 21.69
C LEU A 9 -17.75 6.69 20.23
N GLY A 10 -17.07 7.75 19.78
CA GLY A 10 -17.00 8.08 18.36
C GLY A 10 -16.16 7.02 17.64
N LEU A 11 -16.79 6.19 16.80
CA LEU A 11 -16.09 5.46 15.76
C LEU A 11 -15.59 6.48 14.74
N ALA A 12 -14.45 7.11 15.02
CA ALA A 12 -13.64 7.67 13.96
C ALA A 12 -13.12 6.46 13.17
N PRO A 13 -13.45 6.29 11.89
CA PRO A 13 -12.72 5.35 11.07
C PRO A 13 -11.29 5.89 11.03
N HIS A 14 -10.41 5.33 11.86
CA HIS A 14 -8.99 5.47 11.65
C HIS A 14 -8.72 4.72 10.35
N GLU A 15 -8.94 5.36 9.19
CA GLU A 15 -8.66 4.74 7.89
C GLU A 15 -7.16 4.47 7.85
N PRO A 16 -6.72 3.21 8.05
CA PRO A 16 -5.30 2.92 8.16
C PRO A 16 -4.65 2.96 6.76
N TRP A 17 -5.49 2.94 5.71
CA TRP A 17 -5.16 2.98 4.29
C TRP A 17 -4.83 4.40 3.82
N ILE A 18 -3.62 4.85 4.11
CA ILE A 18 -3.24 6.25 3.91
C ILE A 18 -2.88 6.56 2.45
N VAL A 19 -2.34 5.59 1.71
CA VAL A 19 -2.02 5.77 0.29
C VAL A 19 -3.06 5.03 -0.55
N LYS A 20 -3.97 5.76 -1.19
CA LYS A 20 -5.03 5.20 -2.03
C LYS A 20 -4.71 5.35 -3.51
N LYS A 21 -4.87 4.28 -4.27
CA LYS A 21 -4.58 4.24 -5.71
C LYS A 21 -5.66 3.48 -6.46
N LYS A 22 -6.28 4.15 -7.43
CA LYS A 22 -7.13 3.48 -8.42
C LYS A 22 -6.28 2.74 -9.44
N ILE A 23 -6.54 1.44 -9.59
CA ILE A 23 -5.88 0.56 -10.54
C ILE A 23 -6.35 0.90 -11.96
N THR A 24 -5.39 0.99 -12.87
CA THR A 24 -5.60 1.25 -14.29
C THR A 24 -5.26 0.02 -15.13
N GLU A 25 -5.66 0.02 -16.40
CA GLU A 25 -5.33 -1.08 -17.32
C GLU A 25 -3.82 -1.28 -17.48
N THR A 26 -3.02 -0.21 -17.40
CA THR A 26 -1.56 -0.30 -17.51
C THR A 26 -0.94 -0.98 -16.29
N ASP A 27 -1.52 -0.79 -15.11
CA ASP A 27 -1.06 -1.43 -13.87
C ASP A 27 -1.25 -2.96 -13.94
N LEU A 28 -2.27 -3.45 -14.65
CA LEU A 28 -2.62 -4.88 -14.72
C LEU A 28 -1.95 -5.65 -15.87
N ARG A 29 -1.28 -4.97 -16.81
CA ARG A 29 -0.60 -5.62 -17.94
C ARG A 29 0.51 -6.56 -17.46
N TYR A 30 0.90 -7.50 -18.32
CA TYR A 30 2.04 -8.37 -18.03
C TYR A 30 3.31 -7.53 -17.87
N GLY A 31 4.03 -7.72 -16.76
CA GLY A 31 5.16 -6.86 -16.39
C GLY A 31 4.76 -5.45 -15.95
N GLY A 32 3.47 -5.18 -15.76
CA GLY A 32 2.96 -3.91 -15.26
C GLY A 32 3.44 -3.61 -13.84
N SER A 33 3.50 -2.33 -13.53
CA SER A 33 3.83 -1.78 -12.21
C SER A 33 2.77 -0.79 -11.78
N VAL A 34 2.57 -0.65 -10.48
CA VAL A 34 1.68 0.36 -9.92
C VAL A 34 2.49 1.57 -9.53
N ILE A 35 2.21 2.70 -10.16
CA ILE A 35 2.77 3.98 -9.74
C ILE A 35 1.95 4.50 -8.55
N LEU A 36 2.64 4.72 -7.43
CA LEU A 36 2.04 5.15 -6.18
C LEU A 36 1.90 6.68 -6.11
N PRO A 37 0.84 7.21 -5.46
CA PRO A 37 0.70 8.63 -5.16
C PRO A 37 1.93 9.15 -4.39
N LYS A 38 2.72 10.01 -5.04
CA LYS A 38 4.02 10.42 -4.52
C LYS A 38 3.93 11.14 -3.18
N GLN A 39 3.02 12.10 -3.06
CA GLN A 39 2.94 12.98 -1.90
C GLN A 39 2.58 12.18 -0.64
N GLU A 40 1.56 11.33 -0.73
CA GLU A 40 1.10 10.48 0.36
C GLU A 40 2.18 9.43 0.71
N PHE A 41 2.83 8.85 -0.30
CA PHE A 41 3.89 7.88 -0.07
C PHE A 41 5.10 8.49 0.67
N GLU A 42 5.54 9.68 0.25
CA GLU A 42 6.64 10.42 0.90
C GLU A 42 6.26 10.90 2.31
N THR A 43 4.99 11.25 2.53
CA THR A 43 4.51 11.76 3.83
C THR A 43 4.31 10.65 4.85
N PHE A 44 3.77 9.50 4.43
CA PHE A 44 3.24 8.51 5.36
C PHE A 44 3.99 7.18 5.35
N ILE A 45 4.63 6.78 4.25
CA ILE A 45 5.33 5.49 4.13
C ILE A 45 6.83 5.66 4.35
N ILE A 46 7.48 6.57 3.61
CA ILE A 46 8.94 6.78 3.68
C ILE A 46 9.46 6.98 5.13
N PRO A 47 8.80 7.76 6.01
CA PRO A 47 9.29 7.95 7.38
C PRO A 47 9.22 6.69 8.26
N GLN A 48 8.45 5.68 7.88
CA GLN A 48 8.30 4.42 8.62
C GLN A 48 9.32 3.36 8.18
N MET A 49 9.93 3.52 7.00
CA MET A 49 10.89 2.58 6.47
C MET A 49 12.27 2.73 7.12
N GLU A 50 13.01 1.64 7.23
CA GLU A 50 14.40 1.70 7.64
C GLU A 50 15.22 2.53 6.65
N ARG A 51 16.12 3.37 7.17
CA ARG A 51 16.94 4.29 6.38
C ARG A 51 17.70 3.59 5.25
N GLY A 52 18.27 2.42 5.52
CA GLY A 52 19.01 1.65 4.52
C GLY A 52 18.13 1.14 3.36
N LEU A 53 16.85 0.87 3.59
CA LEU A 53 15.90 0.50 2.54
C LEU A 53 15.57 1.72 1.67
N VAL A 54 15.31 2.87 2.30
CA VAL A 54 15.00 4.13 1.60
C VAL A 54 16.14 4.54 0.67
N GLU A 55 17.38 4.46 1.15
CA GLU A 55 18.59 4.77 0.36
C GLU A 55 18.76 3.82 -0.84
N ASN A 56 18.30 2.57 -0.73
CA ASN A 56 18.39 1.55 -1.79
C ASN A 56 17.19 1.52 -2.76
N LEU A 57 16.16 2.34 -2.56
CA LEU A 57 14.97 2.33 -3.43
C LEU A 57 15.28 2.55 -4.91
N GLY A 58 16.36 3.24 -5.26
CA GLY A 58 16.78 3.42 -6.65
C GLY A 58 17.19 2.12 -7.36
N ASN A 59 17.64 1.13 -6.59
CA ASN A 59 18.01 -0.20 -7.10
C ASN A 59 16.83 -1.19 -7.09
N GLY A 60 15.73 -0.82 -6.44
CA GLY A 60 14.64 -1.71 -6.08
C GLY A 60 14.94 -2.49 -4.79
N VAL A 61 13.94 -2.57 -3.91
CA VAL A 61 14.01 -3.35 -2.67
C VAL A 61 12.84 -4.32 -2.63
N GLU A 62 13.10 -5.54 -2.16
CA GLU A 62 12.03 -6.50 -1.93
C GLU A 62 11.27 -6.14 -0.67
N VAL A 63 9.95 -6.08 -0.77
CA VAL A 63 9.03 -5.83 0.33
C VAL A 63 8.00 -6.94 0.39
N LYS A 64 7.63 -7.35 1.60
CA LYS A 64 6.47 -8.22 1.81
C LYS A 64 5.21 -7.36 1.88
N VAL A 65 4.20 -7.77 1.14
CA VAL A 65 2.87 -7.15 1.11
C VAL A 65 1.88 -8.16 1.64
N HIS A 66 1.22 -7.78 2.73
CA HIS A 66 0.14 -8.54 3.33
C HIS A 66 -1.19 -7.99 2.83
N ILE A 67 -2.03 -8.84 2.24
CA ILE A 67 -3.36 -8.44 1.78
C ILE A 67 -4.35 -8.56 2.94
N VAL A 68 -4.98 -7.44 3.29
CA VAL A 68 -6.05 -7.38 4.29
C VAL A 68 -7.37 -7.13 3.55
N GLU A 69 -8.09 -8.21 3.27
CA GLU A 69 -9.42 -8.17 2.68
C GLU A 69 -10.39 -8.95 3.59
N GLU A 70 -11.54 -8.36 3.91
CA GLU A 70 -12.53 -9.01 4.77
C GLU A 70 -13.05 -10.31 4.13
N GLY A 71 -12.88 -11.43 4.84
CA GLY A 71 -13.40 -12.73 4.43
C GLY A 71 -12.52 -13.55 3.49
N HIS A 72 -11.28 -13.12 3.21
CA HIS A 72 -10.31 -13.88 2.42
C HIS A 72 -9.12 -14.33 3.28
N GLU A 73 -8.57 -15.52 2.98
CA GLU A 73 -7.31 -15.96 3.59
C GLU A 73 -6.20 -14.98 3.16
N SER A 74 -5.56 -14.33 4.13
CA SER A 74 -4.49 -13.36 3.86
C SER A 74 -3.29 -14.08 3.24
N ASN A 75 -2.98 -13.75 2.00
CA ASN A 75 -1.75 -14.22 1.35
C ASN A 75 -0.69 -13.13 1.41
N ASP A 76 0.52 -13.54 1.76
CA ASP A 76 1.71 -12.70 1.67
C ASP A 76 2.30 -12.78 0.27
N TYR A 77 2.65 -11.62 -0.28
CA TYR A 77 3.34 -11.50 -1.56
C TYR A 77 4.64 -10.75 -1.40
N THR A 78 5.70 -11.20 -2.06
CA THR A 78 6.92 -10.41 -2.19
C THR A 78 6.83 -9.57 -3.46
N LEU A 79 6.92 -8.25 -3.30
CA LEU A 79 6.96 -7.29 -4.39
C LEU A 79 8.31 -6.55 -4.41
N THR A 80 8.64 -5.93 -5.54
CA THR A 80 9.75 -4.98 -5.63
C THR A 80 9.23 -3.54 -5.54
N LEU A 81 9.61 -2.83 -4.48
CA LEU A 81 9.38 -1.39 -4.35
C LEU A 81 10.59 -0.64 -4.92
N VAL A 82 10.36 0.23 -5.91
CA VAL A 82 11.43 0.95 -6.61
C VAL A 82 11.10 2.44 -6.74
N LYS A 83 12.12 3.29 -6.60
CA LYS A 83 12.06 4.71 -6.93
C LYS A 83 12.71 4.95 -8.29
N CYS A 84 11.92 5.32 -9.29
CA CYS A 84 12.40 5.62 -10.64
C CYS A 84 11.89 6.99 -11.11
N ASN A 85 12.78 7.85 -11.58
CA ASN A 85 12.45 9.20 -12.07
C ASN A 85 11.58 10.02 -11.10
N GLY A 86 11.83 9.89 -9.80
CA GLY A 86 11.10 10.60 -8.74
C GLY A 86 9.70 10.04 -8.43
N SER A 87 9.30 8.93 -9.07
CA SER A 87 8.07 8.19 -8.78
C SER A 87 8.39 6.91 -8.00
N TYR A 88 7.44 6.45 -7.20
CA TYR A 88 7.53 5.20 -6.44
C TYR A 88 6.61 4.17 -7.10
N MET A 89 7.10 2.95 -7.25
CA MET A 89 6.37 1.91 -7.97
C MET A 89 6.47 0.56 -7.25
N LEU A 90 5.35 -0.17 -7.19
CA LEU A 90 5.36 -1.59 -6.90
C LEU A 90 5.42 -2.35 -8.22
N SER A 91 6.47 -3.15 -8.38
CA SER A 91 6.74 -4.01 -9.53
C SER A 91 7.18 -5.39 -9.04
N GLY A 92 7.68 -6.25 -9.95
CA GLY A 92 8.28 -7.53 -9.56
C GLY A 92 7.35 -8.41 -8.71
N GLY A 93 6.39 -9.09 -9.33
CA GLY A 93 5.38 -9.91 -8.64
C GLY A 93 3.98 -9.29 -8.60
N TRP A 94 3.86 -7.98 -8.86
CA TRP A 94 2.58 -7.26 -8.84
C TRP A 94 1.52 -7.91 -9.75
N HIS A 95 1.86 -8.19 -11.01
CA HIS A 95 0.93 -8.81 -11.95
C HIS A 95 0.37 -10.15 -11.44
N ASN A 96 1.23 -10.99 -10.84
CA ASN A 96 0.81 -12.28 -10.32
C ASN A 96 -0.12 -12.13 -9.11
N MET A 97 0.21 -11.21 -8.21
CA MET A 97 -0.62 -10.87 -7.05
C MET A 97 -1.98 -10.33 -7.50
N ALA A 98 -2.00 -9.32 -8.37
CA ALA A 98 -3.23 -8.71 -8.87
C ALA A 98 -4.12 -9.74 -9.58
N LYS A 99 -3.53 -10.64 -10.37
CA LYS A 99 -4.26 -11.73 -11.03
C LYS A 99 -4.80 -12.76 -10.04
N ALA A 100 -4.01 -13.15 -9.03
CA ALA A 100 -4.43 -14.12 -8.01
C ALA A 100 -5.60 -13.59 -7.16
N ASN A 101 -5.61 -12.29 -6.88
CA ASN A 101 -6.68 -11.61 -6.13
C ASN A 101 -7.81 -11.08 -7.02
N GLY A 102 -7.73 -11.28 -8.35
CA GLY A 102 -8.81 -10.93 -9.27
C GLY A 102 -9.05 -9.43 -9.48
N TYR A 103 -8.03 -8.59 -9.28
CA TYR A 103 -8.13 -7.13 -9.45
C TYR A 103 -8.45 -6.72 -10.88
N LYS A 104 -9.26 -5.67 -11.01
CA LYS A 104 -9.82 -5.15 -12.26
C LYS A 104 -9.52 -3.66 -12.40
N PRO A 105 -9.58 -3.13 -13.64
CA PRO A 105 -9.51 -1.69 -13.85
C PRO A 105 -10.61 -0.98 -13.06
N ASN A 106 -10.25 0.14 -12.42
CA ASN A 106 -11.07 0.96 -11.53
C ASN A 106 -11.25 0.47 -10.09
N ASP A 107 -10.73 -0.72 -9.74
CA ASP A 107 -10.61 -1.11 -8.33
C ASP A 107 -9.67 -0.12 -7.61
N GLU A 108 -9.90 0.09 -6.32
CA GLU A 108 -9.06 0.93 -5.48
C GLU A 108 -8.31 0.07 -4.48
N ILE A 109 -6.99 0.28 -4.40
CA ILE A 109 -6.15 -0.31 -3.35
C ILE A 109 -5.77 0.76 -2.34
N GLY A 110 -5.74 0.34 -1.08
CA GLY A 110 -5.17 1.09 0.03
C GLY A 110 -3.84 0.49 0.44
N LEU A 111 -2.86 1.35 0.74
CA LEU A 111 -1.57 0.92 1.27
C LEU A 111 -1.29 1.63 2.59
N MET A 112 -0.65 0.88 3.48
CA MET A 112 -0.11 1.34 4.75
C MET A 112 1.19 0.61 5.02
N TRP A 113 2.05 1.20 5.85
CA TRP A 113 3.25 0.53 6.33
C TRP A 113 2.96 -0.07 7.70
N ASP A 114 3.11 -1.39 7.82
CA ASP A 114 3.03 -2.08 9.10
C ASP A 114 4.35 -1.91 9.89
N LYS A 115 4.25 -1.72 11.20
CA LYS A 115 5.39 -1.42 12.08
C LYS A 115 5.91 -2.64 12.80
#